data_AF-A0A0Q5D742-F1
#
_entry.id   AF-A0A0Q5D742-F1
#
_cell.length_a   1.000
_cell.length_b   1.000
_cell.length_c   1.000
_cell.angle_alpha   90.00
_cell.angle_beta   90.00
_cell.angle_gamma   90.00
#
_symmetry.space_group_name_H-M   'P 1'
#
loop_
_entity.id
_entity.type
_entity.pdbx_description
1 polymer ?
#
loop_
_entity_poly.entity_id
_entity_poly.type
_entity_poly.pdbx_seq_one_letter_code
_entity_poly.pdbx_strand_id
1 'polypeptide(L)'
;MATSYSYTHAGHHIVCTPKRTADHGYYASFRIYRGTSPAGDLVYEQSYPAAEFGSVDGANRYAREMATYWLDQWPIKGAFTRKRDGRAISYLGTYSVGHGADWNARVYCDGNLMATPGGAFQYDILSNPNIHQAAEHVILASIEDSIGTPR
;
A
#
# COMPACT_ATOMS: atom_id res chain seq x y z
N MET A 1 -24.35 0.96 19.64
CA MET A 1 -23.57 0.87 18.39
C MET A 1 -22.11 0.85 18.78
N ALA A 2 -21.26 0.02 18.13
CA ALA A 2 -19.82 0.06 18.37
C ALA A 2 -19.27 1.40 17.90
N THR A 3 -18.44 2.06 18.70
CA THR A 3 -17.85 3.35 18.35
C THR A 3 -16.91 3.16 17.17
N SER A 4 -17.28 3.68 16.01
CA SER A 4 -16.43 3.76 14.83
C SER A 4 -15.35 4.83 15.03
N TYR A 5 -14.14 4.56 14.55
CA TYR A 5 -13.00 5.46 14.60
C TYR A 5 -12.62 5.89 13.18
N SER A 6 -12.42 7.18 12.95
CA SER A 6 -12.01 7.70 11.64
C SER A 6 -10.79 8.60 11.75
N TYR A 7 -9.93 8.56 10.73
CA TYR A 7 -8.72 9.37 10.67
C TYR A 7 -8.30 9.57 9.21
N THR A 8 -7.39 10.52 8.98
CA THR A 8 -6.77 10.73 7.67
C THR A 8 -5.35 10.21 7.66
N HIS A 9 -4.95 9.52 6.60
CA HIS A 9 -3.57 9.03 6.38
C HIS A 9 -3.24 9.07 4.88
N ALA A 10 -2.08 9.58 4.52
CA ALA A 10 -1.60 9.62 3.13
C ALA A 10 -2.62 10.16 2.10
N GLY A 11 -3.35 11.23 2.44
CA GLY A 11 -4.37 11.82 1.57
C GLY A 11 -5.68 11.02 1.45
N HIS A 12 -5.89 10.02 2.30
CA HIS A 12 -7.10 9.20 2.36
C HIS A 12 -7.83 9.39 3.69
N HIS A 13 -9.15 9.23 3.65
CA HIS A 13 -10.01 9.21 4.82
C HIS A 13 -10.37 7.76 5.13
N ILE A 14 -10.08 7.33 6.35
CA ILE A 14 -10.21 5.95 6.78
C ILE A 14 -11.27 5.89 7.86
N VAL A 15 -12.17 4.92 7.74
CA VAL A 15 -13.24 4.67 8.71
C VAL A 15 -13.15 3.24 9.19
N CYS A 16 -12.69 3.05 10.41
CA CYS A 16 -12.70 1.78 11.13
C CYS A 16 -14.09 1.59 11.77
N THR A 17 -14.77 0.51 11.38
CA THR A 17 -16.12 0.19 11.85
C THR A 17 -16.15 -1.24 12.36
N PRO A 18 -15.89 -1.48 13.66
CA PRO A 18 -15.95 -2.81 14.24
C PRO A 18 -17.35 -3.40 14.05
N LYS A 19 -17.41 -4.66 13.63
CA LYS A 19 -18.66 -5.39 13.44
C LYS A 19 -18.80 -6.44 14.53
N ARG A 20 -20.01 -6.59 15.06
CA ARG A 20 -20.28 -7.52 16.16
C ARG A 20 -20.42 -8.95 15.64
N THR A 21 -19.86 -9.92 16.35
CA THR A 21 -20.06 -11.36 16.10
C THR A 21 -21.34 -11.85 16.78
N ALA A 22 -21.77 -13.07 16.45
CA ALA A 22 -22.93 -13.70 17.10
C ALA A 22 -22.67 -13.93 18.60
N ASP A 23 -21.43 -14.26 18.97
CA ASP A 23 -21.00 -14.59 20.34
C ASP A 23 -20.62 -13.36 21.18
N HIS A 24 -21.18 -12.20 20.83
CA HIS A 24 -20.94 -10.90 21.48
C HIS A 24 -19.51 -10.33 21.39
N GLY A 25 -18.62 -10.93 20.61
CA GLY A 25 -17.32 -10.38 20.23
C GLY A 25 -17.40 -9.34 19.11
N TYR A 26 -16.24 -8.88 18.65
CA TYR A 26 -16.09 -7.91 17.56
C TYR A 26 -15.02 -8.36 16.59
N TYR A 27 -15.21 -8.07 15.31
CA TYR A 27 -14.15 -8.21 14.31
C TYR A 27 -13.84 -6.88 13.63
N ALA A 28 -12.60 -6.76 13.18
CA ALA A 28 -12.10 -5.57 12.52
C ALA A 28 -12.71 -5.42 11.12
N SER A 29 -13.11 -4.19 10.78
CA SER A 29 -13.50 -3.81 9.43
C SER A 29 -13.14 -2.35 9.21
N PHE A 30 -12.73 -2.01 8.00
CA PHE A 30 -12.42 -0.63 7.64
C PHE A 30 -12.78 -0.32 6.19
N ARG A 31 -12.98 0.97 5.92
CA ARG A 31 -13.16 1.55 4.59
C ARG A 31 -12.15 2.67 4.38
N ILE A 32 -11.67 2.81 3.15
CA ILE A 32 -10.73 3.85 2.75
C ILE A 32 -11.37 4.63 1.60
N TYR A 33 -11.43 5.95 1.75
CA TYR A 33 -11.95 6.89 0.76
C TYR A 33 -10.82 7.78 0.26
N ARG A 34 -10.90 8.17 -1.02
CA ARG A 34 -9.98 9.14 -1.61
C ARG A 34 -10.23 10.53 -1.03
N GLY A 35 -9.16 11.26 -0.71
CA GLY A 35 -9.26 12.60 -0.11
C GLY A 35 -9.42 12.55 1.41
N THR A 36 -9.60 13.69 2.06
CA THR A 36 -9.57 13.82 3.51
C THR A 36 -10.93 13.68 4.20
N SER A 37 -11.98 13.33 3.44
CA SER A 37 -13.35 13.21 3.94
C SER A 37 -14.04 11.94 3.41
N PRO A 38 -15.12 11.47 4.04
CA PRO A 38 -15.88 10.32 3.56
C PRO A 38 -16.75 10.63 2.33
N ALA A 39 -16.74 11.88 1.83
CA ALA A 39 -17.44 12.27 0.62
C ALA A 39 -16.70 11.88 -0.68
N GLY A 40 -15.45 11.43 -0.58
CA GLY A 40 -14.69 10.94 -1.72
C GLY A 40 -15.03 9.50 -2.10
N ASP A 41 -14.45 9.04 -3.22
CA ASP A 41 -14.69 7.68 -3.72
C ASP A 41 -14.16 6.62 -2.75
N LEU A 42 -14.95 5.58 -2.49
CA LEU A 42 -14.50 4.39 -1.78
C LEU A 42 -13.47 3.65 -2.64
N VAL A 43 -12.24 3.55 -2.15
CA VAL A 43 -11.14 2.88 -2.88
C VAL A 43 -10.89 1.46 -2.37
N TYR A 44 -11.24 1.17 -1.11
CA TYR A 44 -11.05 -0.15 -0.52
C TYR A 44 -11.95 -0.37 0.70
N GLU A 45 -12.45 -1.60 0.85
CA GLU A 45 -13.18 -2.07 2.03
C GLU A 45 -12.71 -3.49 2.38
N GLN A 46 -12.44 -3.74 3.65
CA GLN A 46 -12.05 -5.06 4.13
C GLN A 46 -12.65 -5.34 5.50
N SER A 47 -12.95 -6.62 5.75
CA SER A 47 -13.39 -7.17 7.03
C SER A 47 -12.55 -8.41 7.39
N TYR A 48 -12.31 -8.65 8.68
CA TYR A 48 -11.52 -9.76 9.19
C TYR A 48 -12.33 -10.62 10.17
N PRO A 49 -13.37 -11.33 9.70
CA PRO A 49 -14.27 -12.09 10.58
C PRO A 49 -13.59 -13.23 11.35
N ALA A 50 -12.43 -13.71 10.90
CA ALA A 50 -11.65 -14.75 11.58
C ALA A 50 -10.76 -14.20 12.72
N ALA A 51 -10.52 -12.89 12.77
CA ALA A 51 -9.80 -12.23 13.85
C ALA A 51 -10.82 -11.66 14.84
N GLU A 52 -11.25 -12.49 15.78
CA GLU A 52 -12.20 -12.08 16.81
C GLU A 52 -11.49 -11.37 17.97
N PHE A 53 -12.02 -10.22 18.35
CA PHE A 53 -11.58 -9.39 19.45
C PHE A 53 -12.67 -9.36 20.51
N GLY A 54 -12.28 -9.48 21.77
CA GLY A 54 -13.20 -9.34 22.91
C GLY A 54 -13.70 -7.90 23.13
N SER A 55 -13.19 -6.91 22.38
CA SER A 55 -13.56 -5.51 22.55
C SER A 55 -13.59 -4.72 21.23
N VAL A 56 -14.42 -3.67 21.24
CA VAL A 56 -14.51 -2.67 20.16
C VAL A 56 -13.15 -2.01 19.93
N ASP A 57 -12.44 -1.65 21.00
CA ASP A 57 -11.14 -0.98 20.92
C ASP A 57 -10.06 -1.86 20.28
N GLY A 58 -10.06 -3.16 20.59
CA GLY A 58 -9.15 -4.13 19.97
C GLY A 58 -9.40 -4.25 18.47
N ALA A 59 -10.66 -4.38 18.08
CA ALA A 59 -11.06 -4.44 16.67
C ALA A 59 -10.76 -3.14 15.92
N ASN A 60 -10.95 -1.97 16.55
CA ASN A 60 -10.59 -0.67 15.97
C ASN A 60 -9.08 -0.53 15.78
N ARG A 61 -8.28 -0.90 16.79
CA ARG A 61 -6.82 -0.85 16.71
C ARG A 61 -6.31 -1.72 15.56
N TYR A 62 -6.79 -2.96 15.47
CA TYR A 62 -6.38 -3.85 14.39
C TYR A 62 -6.87 -3.38 13.01
N ALA A 63 -8.11 -2.88 12.91
CA ALA A 63 -8.63 -2.28 11.67
C ALA A 63 -7.76 -1.11 11.19
N ARG A 64 -7.31 -0.26 12.11
CA ARG A 64 -6.38 0.85 11.84
C ARG A 64 -5.03 0.34 11.35
N GLU A 65 -4.44 -0.63 12.04
CA GLU A 65 -3.16 -1.24 11.65
C GLU A 65 -3.23 -1.81 10.23
N MET A 66 -4.29 -2.55 9.90
CA MET A 66 -4.48 -3.14 8.57
C MET A 66 -4.80 -2.10 7.49
N ALA A 67 -5.56 -1.05 7.81
CA ALA A 67 -5.85 0.04 6.88
C ALA A 67 -4.60 0.85 6.55
N THR A 68 -3.79 1.15 7.57
CA THR A 68 -2.48 1.78 7.39
C THR A 68 -1.55 0.85 6.61
N TYR A 69 -1.48 -0.44 6.94
CA TYR A 69 -0.69 -1.41 6.17
C TYR A 69 -1.09 -1.47 4.69
N TRP A 70 -2.39 -1.46 4.39
CA TRP A 70 -2.86 -1.45 3.00
C TRP A 70 -2.45 -0.19 2.24
N LEU A 71 -2.52 0.98 2.88
CA LEU A 71 -2.07 2.24 2.28
C LEU A 71 -0.55 2.31 2.15
N ASP A 72 0.16 1.74 3.11
CA ASP A 72 1.61 1.63 3.07
C ASP A 72 2.04 0.62 1.99
N GLN A 73 1.21 -0.38 1.68
CA GLN A 73 1.28 -1.28 0.51
C GLN A 73 0.74 -0.66 -0.77
N TRP A 74 1.20 0.55 -1.10
CA TRP A 74 0.68 1.22 -2.27
C TRP A 74 1.29 0.65 -3.56
N PRO A 75 0.45 0.27 -4.56
CA PRO A 75 0.97 -0.17 -5.83
C PRO A 75 1.48 1.04 -6.63
N ILE A 76 2.79 1.23 -6.70
CA ILE A 76 3.43 2.20 -7.59
C ILE A 76 3.41 1.58 -8.99
N LYS A 77 2.45 2.01 -9.80
CA LYS A 77 2.28 1.53 -11.18
C LYS A 77 2.80 2.59 -12.12
N GLY A 78 3.70 2.19 -13.01
CA GLY A 78 4.20 3.06 -14.06
C GLY A 78 4.48 2.28 -15.34
N ALA A 79 4.63 3.04 -16.42
CA ALA A 79 5.12 2.51 -17.68
C ALA A 79 6.04 3.54 -18.32
N PHE A 80 7.12 3.06 -18.94
CA PHE A 80 8.05 3.90 -19.66
C PHE A 80 8.57 3.17 -20.89
N THR A 81 9.01 3.95 -21.88
CA THR A 81 9.73 3.39 -23.03
C THR A 81 11.21 3.34 -22.68
N ARG A 82 11.80 2.15 -22.71
CA ARG A 82 13.22 1.98 -22.40
C ARG A 82 14.06 2.68 -23.47
N LYS A 83 14.82 3.70 -23.07
CA LYS A 83 15.60 4.55 -24.00
C LYS A 83 16.58 3.78 -24.88
N ARG A 84 17.07 2.62 -24.41
CA ARG A 84 18.09 1.82 -25.10
C ARG A 84 17.56 1.06 -26.32
N ASP A 85 16.35 0.48 -26.24
CA ASP A 85 15.82 -0.41 -27.29
C ASP A 85 14.37 -0.13 -27.69
N GLY A 86 13.77 0.94 -27.16
CA GLY A 86 12.43 1.38 -27.52
C GLY A 86 11.30 0.50 -27.02
N ARG A 87 11.57 -0.49 -26.15
CA ARG A 87 10.53 -1.39 -25.66
C ARG A 87 9.67 -0.75 -24.57
N ALA A 88 8.39 -1.10 -24.58
CA ALA A 88 7.44 -0.68 -23.56
C ALA A 88 7.64 -1.53 -22.29
N ILE A 89 8.07 -0.87 -21.22
CA ILE A 89 8.20 -1.47 -19.90
C ILE A 89 7.05 -0.99 -19.05
N SER A 90 6.41 -1.91 -18.35
CA SER A 90 5.43 -1.60 -17.30
C SER A 90 5.86 -2.26 -16.00
N TYR A 91 5.56 -1.63 -14.88
CA TYR A 91 5.88 -2.20 -13.58
C TYR A 91 4.76 -2.01 -12.57
N LEU A 92 4.69 -2.97 -11.66
CA LEU A 92 3.85 -2.95 -10.46
C LEU A 92 4.77 -3.01 -9.25
N GLY A 93 5.14 -1.84 -8.74
CA GLY A 93 5.85 -1.67 -7.47
C GLY A 93 4.89 -1.81 -6.29
N THR A 94 5.36 -2.36 -5.19
CA THR A 94 4.74 -2.32 -3.86
C THR A 94 5.83 -1.92 -2.87
N TYR A 95 5.48 -1.14 -1.85
CA TYR A 95 6.37 -0.90 -0.72
C TYR A 95 5.68 -1.15 0.61
N SER A 96 6.40 -1.22 1.72
CA SER A 96 5.86 -1.50 3.05
C SER A 96 6.70 -0.82 4.10
N VAL A 97 6.12 0.10 4.87
CA VAL A 97 6.84 0.91 5.88
C VAL A 97 7.08 0.14 7.20
N GLY A 98 6.35 -0.95 7.45
CA GLY A 98 6.25 -1.57 8.78
C GLY A 98 7.48 -2.36 9.29
N HIS A 99 8.39 -2.81 8.44
CA HIS A 99 9.49 -3.73 8.84
C HIS A 99 10.90 -3.37 8.31
N GLY A 100 11.07 -2.18 7.75
CA GLY A 100 12.32 -1.80 7.08
C GLY A 100 12.15 -0.89 5.85
N ALA A 101 10.92 -0.43 5.57
CA ALA A 101 10.60 0.30 4.35
C ALA A 101 10.98 -0.49 3.09
N ASP A 102 10.60 -1.76 3.04
CA ASP A 102 10.95 -2.65 1.92
C ASP A 102 10.06 -2.37 0.71
N TRP A 103 10.60 -2.58 -0.48
CA TRP A 103 9.90 -2.46 -1.73
C TRP A 103 10.25 -3.60 -2.69
N ASN A 104 9.34 -3.89 -3.59
CA ASN A 104 9.51 -4.85 -4.68
C ASN A 104 8.70 -4.38 -5.88
N ALA A 105 9.17 -4.61 -7.09
CA ALA A 105 8.42 -4.31 -8.31
C ALA A 105 8.39 -5.52 -9.23
N ARG A 106 7.25 -5.79 -9.85
CA ARG A 106 7.13 -6.78 -10.95
C ARG A 106 7.24 -6.02 -12.26
N VAL A 107 8.27 -6.29 -13.05
CA VAL A 107 8.53 -5.56 -14.29
C VAL A 107 8.19 -6.43 -15.49
N TYR A 108 7.39 -5.90 -16.39
CA TYR A 108 6.93 -6.56 -17.59
C TYR A 108 7.45 -5.83 -18.83
N CYS A 109 7.90 -6.59 -19.82
CA CYS A 109 8.22 -6.10 -21.16
C CYS A 109 7.29 -6.80 -22.15
N ASP A 110 6.53 -6.03 -22.92
CA ASP A 110 5.56 -6.56 -23.89
C ASP A 110 4.59 -7.60 -23.27
N GLY A 111 4.21 -7.39 -22.00
CA GLY A 111 3.32 -8.27 -21.24
C GLY A 111 4.00 -9.47 -20.54
N ASN A 112 5.28 -9.73 -20.80
CA ASN A 112 6.04 -10.81 -20.16
C ASN A 112 6.79 -10.33 -18.93
N LEU A 113 6.71 -11.06 -17.81
CA LEU A 113 7.47 -10.75 -16.60
C LEU A 113 8.97 -10.94 -16.85
N MET A 114 9.73 -9.86 -16.76
CA MET A 114 11.18 -9.83 -17.02
C MET A 114 12.01 -9.87 -15.74
N ALA A 115 11.56 -9.18 -14.69
CA ALA A 115 12.31 -9.06 -13.45
C ALA A 115 11.39 -8.75 -12.26
N THR A 116 11.88 -9.06 -11.07
CA THR A 116 11.24 -8.67 -9.81
C THR A 116 12.23 -7.97 -8.87
N PRO A 117 12.76 -6.77 -9.23
CA PRO A 117 13.68 -6.05 -8.37
C PRO A 117 13.01 -5.67 -7.05
N GLY A 118 13.82 -5.52 -6.00
CA GLY A 118 13.37 -5.11 -4.68
C GLY A 118 14.53 -4.73 -3.78
N GLY A 119 14.22 -4.13 -2.65
CA GLY A 119 15.20 -3.68 -1.67
C GLY A 119 14.55 -2.96 -0.50
N ALA A 120 15.37 -2.36 0.36
CA ALA A 120 14.91 -1.49 1.43
C ALA A 120 15.07 -0.02 1.01
N PHE A 121 14.11 0.84 1.35
CA PHE A 121 14.28 2.28 1.27
C PHE A 121 15.22 2.74 2.38
N GLN A 122 16.07 3.71 2.04
CA GLN A 122 16.86 4.42 3.03
C GLN A 122 15.96 5.33 3.88
N TYR A 123 16.39 5.59 5.13
CA TYR A 123 15.60 6.28 6.16
C TYR A 123 15.22 7.73 5.77
N ASP A 124 15.96 8.33 4.85
CA ASP A 124 15.76 9.67 4.29
C ASP A 124 14.56 9.74 3.32
N ILE A 125 14.22 8.65 2.64
CA ILE A 125 13.03 8.56 1.79
C ILE A 125 11.76 8.60 2.65
N LEU A 126 11.81 7.97 3.83
CA LEU A 126 10.69 7.91 4.77
C LEU A 126 10.33 9.27 5.39
N SER A 127 11.30 10.18 5.49
CA SER A 127 11.09 11.55 5.98
C SER A 127 10.75 12.54 4.87
N ASN A 128 10.66 12.08 3.61
CA ASN A 128 10.34 12.94 2.48
C ASN A 128 8.84 13.34 2.50
N PRO A 129 8.51 14.63 2.41
CA PRO A 129 7.12 15.10 2.37
C PRO A 129 6.33 14.58 1.15
N ASN A 130 7.01 14.10 0.11
CA ASN A 130 6.42 13.41 -1.04
C ASN A 130 7.03 12.01 -1.22
N ILE A 131 6.81 11.15 -0.22
CA ILE A 131 7.31 9.78 -0.18
C ILE A 131 6.97 8.95 -1.44
N HIS A 132 5.82 9.19 -2.10
CA HIS A 132 5.47 8.47 -3.33
C HIS A 132 6.42 8.76 -4.48
N GLN A 133 6.69 10.03 -4.73
CA GLN A 133 7.59 10.42 -5.80
C GLN A 133 9.02 9.97 -5.52
N ALA A 134 9.44 10.01 -4.25
CA ALA A 134 10.74 9.51 -3.83
C ALA A 134 10.85 7.98 -3.98
N ALA A 135 9.83 7.23 -3.56
CA ALA A 135 9.75 5.78 -3.72
C ALA A 135 9.71 5.38 -5.20
N GLU A 136 8.95 6.07 -6.03
CA GLU A 136 8.87 5.83 -7.47
C GLU A 136 10.22 6.05 -8.15
N HIS A 137 10.95 7.11 -7.81
CA HIS A 137 12.29 7.36 -8.34
C HIS A 137 13.27 6.22 -8.04
N VAL A 138 13.27 5.70 -6.80
CA VAL A 138 14.15 4.59 -6.39
C VAL A 138 13.80 3.31 -7.14
N ILE A 139 12.51 3.01 -7.27
CA ILE A 139 12.02 1.85 -8.02
C ILE A 139 12.45 1.97 -9.48
N LEU A 140 12.24 3.11 -10.13
CA LEU A 140 12.61 3.34 -11.52
C LEU A 140 14.12 3.16 -11.74
N ALA A 141 14.95 3.77 -10.89
CA ALA A 141 16.40 3.63 -10.96
C ALA A 141 16.84 2.15 -10.84
N SER A 142 16.25 1.40 -9.90
CA SER A 142 16.57 -0.01 -9.72
C SER A 142 16.08 -0.90 -10.87
N ILE A 143 14.93 -0.56 -11.49
CA ILE A 143 14.46 -1.22 -12.70
C ILE A 143 15.44 -0.98 -13.85
N GLU A 144 15.89 0.26 -14.05
CA GLU A 144 16.87 0.60 -15.08
C GLU A 144 18.20 -0.14 -14.88
N ASP A 145 18.70 -0.24 -13.66
CA ASP A 145 19.94 -0.96 -13.33
C ASP A 145 19.80 -2.49 -13.52
N SER A 146 18.70 -3.06 -13.02
CA SER A 146 18.43 -4.52 -13.06
C SER A 146 18.21 -5.04 -14.48
N ILE A 147 17.72 -4.18 -15.36
CA ILE A 147 17.43 -4.50 -16.77
C ILE A 147 18.56 -3.97 -17.69
N GLY A 148 19.45 -3.12 -17.16
CA GLY A 148 20.48 -2.38 -17.87
C GLY A 148 21.84 -3.08 -17.99
N THR A 149 22.11 -4.12 -17.22
CA THR A 149 23.39 -4.86 -17.28
C THR A 149 23.30 -6.11 -18.18
N PRO A 150 24.00 -6.14 -19.32
CA PRO A 150 24.34 -7.40 -19.96
C PRO A 150 25.34 -8.14 -19.04
N ARG A 151 25.09 -9.42 -18.78
CA ARG A 151 26.19 -10.35 -18.49
C ARG A 151 26.90 -10.70 -19.79
#